data_AF-A0A931BBG6-F1
#
_entry.id   AF-A0A931BBG6-F1
#
_cell.length_a   1.000
_cell.length_b   1.000
_cell.length_c   1.000
_cell.angle_alpha   90.00
_cell.angle_beta   90.00
_cell.angle_gamma   90.00
#
_symmetry.space_group_name_H-M   'P 1'
#
loop_
_entity.id
_entity.type
_entity.pdbx_description
1 polymer ?
#
loop_
_entity_poly.entity_id
_entity_poly.type
_entity_poly.pdbx_seq_one_letter_code
_entity_poly.pdbx_strand_id
1 'polypeptide(L)'
;MTTEDDARFLAEQLLVAEAGDIAHGWRFLTLDNLTPLGRSDALLYEKALDTFEQAAGDRQRRHRGGPHSLTFGIRGDDADQRIAWLHARLEALNPPDPLGFASWDIRDGAR
;
A
#
# COMPACT_ATOMS: atom_id res chain seq x y z
N MET A 1 16.55 3.38 -29.59
CA MET A 1 16.39 2.97 -28.17
C MET A 1 15.09 3.59 -27.72
N THR A 2 14.07 2.77 -27.57
CA THR A 2 12.68 3.21 -27.42
C THR A 2 12.34 3.33 -25.93
N THR A 3 11.33 4.14 -25.63
CA THR A 3 10.72 4.32 -24.30
C THR A 3 10.30 3.01 -23.62
N GLU A 4 10.11 1.94 -24.38
CA GLU A 4 9.78 0.60 -23.89
C GLU A 4 10.97 -0.11 -23.22
N ASP A 5 12.19 0.07 -23.74
CA ASP A 5 13.40 -0.50 -23.12
C ASP A 5 13.72 0.20 -21.79
N ASP A 6 13.52 1.52 -21.75
CA ASP A 6 13.68 2.32 -20.53
C ASP A 6 12.64 1.93 -19.47
N ALA A 7 11.38 1.74 -19.87
CA ALA A 7 10.32 1.31 -18.97
C ALA A 7 10.58 -0.10 -18.39
N ARG A 8 11.07 -1.03 -19.21
CA ARG A 8 11.44 -2.38 -18.76
C ARG A 8 12.61 -2.35 -17.78
N PHE A 9 13.66 -1.58 -18.10
CA PHE A 9 14.83 -1.45 -17.24
C PHE A 9 14.47 -0.83 -15.87
N LEU A 10 13.61 0.19 -15.86
CA LEU A 10 13.11 0.78 -14.62
C LEU A 10 12.28 -0.23 -13.79
N ALA A 11 11.43 -1.02 -14.44
CA ALA A 11 10.64 -2.06 -13.77
C ALA A 11 11.53 -3.14 -13.13
N GLU A 12 12.61 -3.54 -13.79
CA GLU A 12 13.61 -4.47 -13.26
C GLU A 12 14.36 -3.88 -12.06
N GLN A 13 14.78 -2.61 -12.13
CA GLN A 13 15.43 -1.96 -10.98
C GLN A 13 14.50 -1.84 -9.77
N LEU A 14 13.20 -1.58 -10.00
CA LEU A 14 12.20 -1.56 -8.93
C LEU A 14 12.00 -2.95 -8.30
N LEU A 15 12.04 -4.03 -9.10
CA LEU A 15 12.01 -5.42 -8.59
C LEU A 15 13.20 -5.70 -7.67
N VAL A 16 14.41 -5.30 -8.07
CA VAL A 16 15.62 -5.51 -7.28
C VAL A 16 15.60 -4.69 -5.98
N ALA A 17 15.16 -3.43 -6.03
CA ALA A 17 15.03 -2.60 -4.84
C ALA A 17 14.03 -3.18 -3.83
N GLU A 18 12.88 -3.63 -4.31
CA GLU A 18 11.84 -4.26 -3.48
C GLU A 18 12.32 -5.59 -2.86
N ALA A 19 13.00 -6.44 -3.65
CA ALA A 19 13.61 -7.66 -3.13
C ALA A 19 14.68 -7.36 -2.06
N GLY A 20 15.44 -6.27 -2.25
CA GLY A 20 16.36 -5.74 -1.25
C GLY A 20 15.64 -5.36 0.03
N ASP A 21 14.58 -4.55 -0.03
CA ASP A 21 13.82 -4.16 1.15
C ASP A 21 13.19 -5.37 1.87
N ILE A 22 12.64 -6.33 1.12
CA ILE A 22 12.11 -7.60 1.64
C ILE A 22 13.19 -8.37 2.41
N ALA A 23 14.40 -8.46 1.87
CA ALA A 23 15.55 -9.11 2.52
C ALA A 23 15.99 -8.37 3.80
N HIS A 24 15.77 -7.05 3.88
CA HIS A 24 16.01 -6.26 5.09
C HIS A 24 14.86 -6.32 6.11
N GLY A 25 13.85 -7.16 5.86
CA GLY A 25 12.71 -7.42 6.76
C GLY A 25 11.56 -6.45 6.57
N TRP A 26 11.50 -5.70 5.46
CA TRP A 26 10.33 -4.89 5.13
C TRP A 26 9.24 -5.74 4.50
N ARG A 27 7.99 -5.37 4.80
CA ARG A 27 6.79 -5.82 4.10
C ARG A 27 5.95 -4.63 3.76
N PHE A 28 5.32 -4.69 2.60
CA PHE A 28 4.59 -3.56 2.03
C PHE A 28 3.19 -3.96 1.61
N LEU A 29 2.30 -2.98 1.66
CA LEU A 29 0.92 -3.08 1.18
C LEU A 29 0.55 -1.77 0.48
N THR A 30 0.11 -1.84 -0.77
CA THR A 30 -0.39 -0.67 -1.50
C THR A 30 -1.90 -0.71 -1.59
N LEU A 31 -2.54 0.43 -1.34
CA LEU A 31 -3.93 0.70 -1.66
C LEU A 31 -3.93 1.55 -2.92
N ASP A 32 -4.62 1.12 -3.95
CA ASP A 32 -4.83 1.83 -5.20
C ASP A 32 -6.30 2.19 -5.37
N ASN A 33 -6.59 2.90 -6.47
CA ASN A 33 -7.91 3.41 -6.80
C ASN A 33 -8.48 4.35 -5.72
N LEU A 34 -7.60 5.10 -5.04
CA LEU A 34 -8.01 6.17 -4.15
C LEU A 34 -8.51 7.35 -5.00
N THR A 35 -9.83 7.45 -5.15
CA THR A 35 -10.49 8.61 -5.75
C THR A 35 -11.09 9.47 -4.64
N PRO A 36 -10.37 10.49 -4.13
CA PRO A 36 -10.91 11.38 -3.11
C PRO A 36 -11.92 12.36 -3.75
N LEU A 37 -13.14 11.90 -3.99
CA LEU A 37 -14.24 12.68 -4.57
C LEU A 37 -15.12 13.33 -3.50
N GLY A 38 -14.52 13.69 -2.36
CA GLY A 38 -15.17 14.48 -1.34
C GLY A 38 -14.77 14.12 0.09
N ARG A 39 -15.55 14.65 1.04
CA ARG A 39 -15.28 14.54 2.47
C ARG A 39 -15.33 13.09 2.98
N SER A 40 -16.22 12.26 2.46
CA SER A 40 -16.32 10.85 2.87
C SER A 40 -15.05 10.08 2.54
N ASP A 41 -14.46 10.33 1.38
CA ASP A 41 -13.25 9.64 0.93
C ASP A 41 -12.02 10.10 1.71
N ALA A 42 -11.95 11.40 2.06
CA ALA A 42 -10.92 11.92 2.95
C ALA A 42 -10.96 11.26 4.33
N LEU A 43 -12.15 11.01 4.90
CA LEU A 43 -12.31 10.29 6.17
C LEU A 43 -11.89 8.82 6.05
N LEU A 44 -12.12 8.17 4.91
CA LEU A 44 -11.65 6.80 4.68
C LEU A 44 -10.12 6.76 4.56
N TYR A 45 -9.53 7.75 3.90
CA TYR A 45 -8.08 7.91 3.83
C TYR A 45 -7.45 8.09 5.21
N GLU A 46 -8.02 8.96 6.06
CA GLU A 46 -7.59 9.13 7.45
C GLU A 46 -7.69 7.81 8.23
N LYS A 47 -8.80 7.07 8.09
CA LYS A 47 -8.96 5.76 8.74
C LYS A 47 -7.93 4.73 8.26
N ALA A 48 -7.55 4.75 6.98
CA ALA A 48 -6.51 3.87 6.46
C ALA A 48 -5.15 4.18 7.12
N LEU A 49 -4.82 5.45 7.28
CA LEU A 49 -3.62 5.89 8.00
C LEU A 49 -3.65 5.45 9.46
N ASP A 50 -4.76 5.69 10.18
CA ASP A 50 -4.91 5.27 11.58
C ASP A 50 -4.77 3.75 11.75
N THR A 51 -5.32 2.98 10.80
CA THR A 51 -5.22 1.52 10.79
C THR A 51 -3.77 1.08 10.55
N PHE A 52 -3.06 1.74 9.65
CA PHE A 52 -1.63 1.51 9.45
C PHE A 52 -0.81 1.83 10.70
N GLU A 53 -1.11 2.91 11.41
CA GLU A 53 -0.42 3.25 12.66
C GLU A 53 -0.60 2.16 13.72
N GLN A 54 -1.81 1.62 13.85
CA GLN A 54 -2.11 0.49 14.74
C GLN A 54 -1.37 -0.78 14.32
N ALA A 55 -1.35 -1.07 13.01
CA ALA A 55 -0.62 -2.22 12.49
C ALA A 55 0.87 -2.09 12.81
N ALA A 56 1.49 -0.95 12.52
CA ALA A 56 2.90 -0.70 12.76
C ALA A 56 3.28 -0.75 14.25
N GLY A 57 2.45 -0.20 15.14
CA GLY A 57 2.81 -0.04 16.55
C GLY A 57 4.16 0.67 16.71
N ASP A 58 5.06 0.09 17.52
CA ASP A 58 6.41 0.63 17.76
C ASP A 58 7.46 0.22 16.70
N ARG A 59 7.03 -0.43 15.61
CA ARG A 59 7.95 -0.89 14.55
C ARG A 59 8.41 0.26 13.66
N GLN A 60 9.53 0.03 12.96
CA GLN A 60 9.93 0.91 11.88
C GLN A 60 8.86 0.87 10.79
N ARG A 61 8.40 2.06 10.41
CA ARG A 61 7.27 2.24 9.49
C ARG A 61 7.60 3.28 8.42
N ARG A 62 7.06 3.08 7.22
CA ARG A 62 7.14 4.00 6.10
C ARG A 62 5.77 4.07 5.44
N HIS A 63 5.40 5.24 4.93
CA HIS A 63 4.30 5.33 3.99
C HIS A 63 4.67 6.29 2.86
N ARG A 64 4.09 6.07 1.69
CA ARG A 64 4.24 6.94 0.52
C ARG A 64 2.87 7.14 -0.11
N GLY A 65 2.43 8.39 -0.20
CA GLY A 65 1.23 8.76 -0.96
C GLY A 65 1.58 9.01 -2.43
N GLY A 66 0.74 8.49 -3.32
CA GLY A 66 0.66 8.85 -4.73
C GLY A 66 -0.66 9.55 -5.05
N PRO A 67 -0.88 9.99 -6.31
CA PRO A 67 -2.11 10.68 -6.71
C PRO A 67 -3.40 9.88 -6.47
N HIS A 68 -3.32 8.54 -6.60
CA HIS A 68 -4.44 7.61 -6.43
C HIS A 68 -4.05 6.37 -5.63
N SER A 69 -2.95 6.44 -4.90
CA SER A 69 -2.39 5.27 -4.21
C SER A 69 -1.75 5.64 -2.88
N LEU A 70 -1.68 4.67 -1.97
CA LEU A 70 -1.02 4.79 -0.69
C LEU A 70 -0.31 3.49 -0.37
N THR A 71 1.02 3.54 -0.31
CA THR A 71 1.85 2.39 0.03
C THR A 71 2.27 2.48 1.49
N PHE A 72 2.03 1.40 2.23
CA PHE A 72 2.42 1.18 3.61
C PHE A 72 3.61 0.23 3.68
N GLY A 73 4.54 0.48 4.59
CA GLY A 73 5.70 -0.36 4.83
C GLY A 73 5.93 -0.58 6.31
N ILE A 74 6.07 -1.82 6.75
CA ILE A 74 6.38 -2.23 8.12
C ILE A 74 7.64 -3.09 8.10
N ARG A 75 8.58 -2.85 9.01
CA ARG A 75 9.79 -3.67 9.15
C ARG A 75 9.83 -4.40 10.49
N GLY A 76 10.24 -5.67 10.45
CA GLY A 76 10.50 -6.48 11.63
C GLY A 76 10.18 -7.95 11.41
N ASP A 77 10.49 -8.78 12.41
CA ASP A 77 10.30 -10.23 12.33
C ASP A 77 8.82 -10.64 12.27
N ASP A 78 7.91 -9.77 12.74
CA ASP A 78 6.45 -9.93 12.68
C ASP A 78 5.80 -9.14 11.52
N ALA A 79 6.59 -8.57 10.60
CA ALA A 79 6.08 -7.68 9.55
C ALA A 79 5.03 -8.38 8.65
N ASP A 80 5.22 -9.67 8.35
CA ASP A 80 4.26 -10.47 7.58
C ASP A 80 2.89 -10.56 8.28
N GLN A 81 2.87 -10.86 9.58
CA GLN A 81 1.63 -10.92 10.36
C GLN A 81 0.95 -9.55 10.45
N ARG A 82 1.75 -8.49 10.59
CA ARG A 82 1.28 -7.11 10.72
C ARG A 82 0.66 -6.60 9.42
N ILE A 83 1.28 -6.88 8.28
CA ILE A 83 0.75 -6.55 6.97
C ILE A 83 -0.50 -7.37 6.66
N ALA A 84 -0.53 -8.68 6.99
CA ALA A 84 -1.75 -9.48 6.83
C ALA A 84 -2.92 -8.95 7.68
N TRP A 85 -2.64 -8.49 8.91
CA TRP A 85 -3.64 -7.84 9.75
C TRP A 85 -4.12 -6.52 9.15
N LEU A 86 -3.20 -5.69 8.65
CA LEU A 86 -3.52 -4.43 7.99
C LEU A 86 -4.40 -4.67 6.76
N HIS A 87 -4.03 -5.63 5.91
CA HIS A 87 -4.78 -6.03 4.73
C HIS A 87 -6.24 -6.35 5.08
N ALA A 88 -6.46 -7.26 6.04
CA ALA A 88 -7.80 -7.64 6.46
C ALA A 88 -8.62 -6.48 7.03
N ARG A 89 -7.98 -5.51 7.70
CA ARG A 89 -8.66 -4.33 8.25
C ARG A 89 -9.04 -3.32 7.18
N LEU A 90 -8.18 -3.12 6.20
CA LEU A 90 -8.46 -2.23 5.08
C LEU A 90 -9.52 -2.81 4.15
N GLU A 91 -9.52 -4.13 3.93
CA GLU A 91 -10.63 -4.81 3.25
C GLU A 91 -11.97 -4.58 3.96
N ALA A 92 -11.99 -4.61 5.29
CA ALA A 92 -13.19 -4.31 6.07
C ALA A 92 -13.60 -2.83 6.01
N LEU A 93 -12.65 -1.92 5.75
CA LEU A 93 -12.91 -0.49 5.54
C LEU A 93 -13.30 -0.16 4.11
N ASN A 94 -13.02 -1.07 3.16
CA ASN A 94 -13.30 -0.91 1.76
C ASN A 94 -14.82 -0.68 1.57
N PRO A 95 -15.25 0.49 1.09
CA PRO A 95 -16.67 0.78 0.97
C PRO A 95 -17.31 -0.25 0.02
N PRO A 96 -18.38 -0.94 0.43
CA PRO A 96 -19.07 -1.88 -0.44
C PRO A 96 -19.65 -1.12 -1.63
N ASP A 97 -19.33 -1.58 -2.83
CA ASP A 97 -19.70 -0.87 -4.04
C ASP A 97 -20.84 -1.58 -4.80
N PRO A 98 -22.04 -0.99 -4.87
CA PRO A 98 -23.12 -1.51 -5.70
C PRO A 98 -22.95 -1.18 -7.21
N LEU A 99 -22.02 -0.31 -7.60
CA LEU A 99 -21.89 0.23 -8.97
C LEU A 99 -20.48 0.15 -9.59
N GLY A 100 -19.45 -0.24 -8.82
CA GLY A 100 -18.11 -0.60 -9.31
C GLY A 100 -17.12 0.54 -9.58
N PHE A 101 -17.27 1.70 -8.94
CA PHE A 101 -16.44 2.90 -9.13
C PHE A 101 -15.61 3.35 -7.91
N ALA A 102 -15.76 2.78 -6.72
CA ALA A 102 -15.21 3.29 -5.46
C ALA A 102 -14.56 2.25 -4.54
N SER A 103 -14.39 0.99 -4.98
CA SER A 103 -13.64 0.00 -4.20
C SER A 103 -12.13 0.25 -4.31
N TRP A 104 -11.44 0.21 -3.18
CA TRP A 104 -9.98 0.17 -3.14
C TRP A 104 -9.49 -1.16 -3.73
N ASP A 105 -8.39 -1.08 -4.48
CA ASP A 105 -7.60 -2.25 -4.86
C ASP A 105 -6.45 -2.37 -3.86
N ILE A 106 -6.37 -3.49 -3.14
CA ILE A 106 -5.37 -3.68 -2.08
C ILE A 106 -4.42 -4.78 -2.52
N ARG A 107 -3.14 -4.43 -2.66
CA ARG A 107 -2.10 -5.32 -3.16
C ARG A 107 -0.92 -5.44 -2.20
N ASP A 108 -0.35 -6.63 -2.11
CA ASP A 108 0.93 -6.84 -1.46
C ASP A 108 2.06 -6.24 -2.31
N GLY A 109 3.02 -5.60 -1.65
CA GLY A 109 4.18 -4.98 -2.29
C GLY A 109 4.16 -3.46 -2.30
N ALA A 110 5.24 -2.86 -2.78
CA ALA A 110 5.49 -1.42 -2.73
C ALA A 110 5.18 -0.68 -4.04
N ARG A 111 4.65 -1.42 -5.02
CA ARG A 111 4.38 -0.92 -6.37
C ARG A 111 3.14 -0.07 -6.38
#